data_AF-A0A954KMF7-F1
#
_entry.id   AF-A0A954KMF7-F1
#
_cell.length_a   1.000
_cell.length_b   1.000
_cell.length_c   1.000
_cell.angle_alpha   90.00
_cell.angle_beta   90.00
_cell.angle_gamma   90.00
#
_symmetry.space_group_name_H-M   'P 1'
#
loop_
_entity.id
_entity.type
_entity.pdbx_description
1 polymer ?
#
loop_
_entity_poly.entity_id
_entity_poly.type
_entity_poly.pdbx_seq_one_letter_code
_entity_poly.pdbx_strand_id
1 'polypeptide(L)'
;MSEELKLSKVELLKLESHQLRGSIGDELRNDEASFSDDASNLLKHHGSYMQDDRDLRKAKDEDGNLIGKQYSCMVRTRVPGGRVTNAQFLAELELCDQLANGTVRITTRQGFQLHGVLKQNLREVIRSINKTMLTTFAACGDVNRNVMCCPAPFRNNAVYDQMQALSQTLAEHFKPKTTAYFDLWLKDDEGNETNASEFQPVDEPIYGERYLPRKFKMAIALPHDNCVDVYCNDLGLLAVVEDETIVGYNVLVGGGMGRTPSAEKTFPAIAKKLAFVTPEQVVGVCEAIVKVQRDHGNRDDRKRARMKYLIADWGLEKFRATVEQYYGSSLSDPHPSDVTGVDDHIGWHEQGDGKLFLGINVENGRIKDEGSLRIKSGLKAILTRYGMDTRLTALQSVILCDIDPKDKSDIDAMLSEYGIRKADELSLLRRYSIACPAFPTCGLSITESERALPGVIDSLEKEISRLGLQSDKIAVHMTGCPNGCARPYTPDIGLVGRAVGKYTMFLGG
;
A
#
# COMPACT_ATOMS: atom_id res chain seq x y z
N MET A 1 -42.07 1.50 6.72
CA MET A 1 -41.21 1.81 7.88
C MET A 1 -39.80 1.47 7.46
N SER A 2 -38.93 2.46 7.20
CA SER A 2 -37.52 2.20 6.91
C SER A 2 -36.90 1.61 8.17
N GLU A 3 -36.44 0.36 8.13
CA GLU A 3 -35.61 -0.20 9.20
C GLU A 3 -34.43 0.76 9.41
N GLU A 4 -34.27 1.23 10.64
CA GLU A 4 -33.18 2.13 11.01
C GLU A 4 -31.87 1.37 10.81
N LEU A 5 -31.06 1.82 9.85
CA LEU A 5 -29.81 1.16 9.49
C LEU A 5 -28.88 1.14 10.71
N LYS A 6 -28.63 -0.04 11.27
CA LYS A 6 -27.66 -0.20 12.36
C LYS A 6 -26.26 0.17 11.88
N LEU A 7 -25.61 1.12 12.56
CA LEU A 7 -24.30 1.64 12.20
C LEU A 7 -23.22 1.17 13.18
N SER A 8 -22.02 0.90 12.66
CA SER A 8 -20.85 0.64 13.51
C SER A 8 -20.38 1.91 14.23
N LYS A 9 -19.69 1.76 15.37
CA LYS A 9 -19.11 2.90 16.13
C LYS A 9 -18.28 3.85 15.23
N VAL A 10 -17.54 3.30 14.26
CA VAL A 10 -16.69 4.11 13.36
C VAL A 10 -17.51 4.97 12.40
N GLU A 11 -18.73 4.55 12.05
CA GLU A 11 -19.62 5.37 11.22
C GLU A 11 -20.14 6.59 11.97
N LEU A 12 -20.55 6.40 13.23
CA LEU A 12 -20.96 7.49 14.12
C LEU A 12 -19.80 8.46 14.35
N LEU A 13 -18.61 7.92 14.65
CA LEU A 13 -17.40 8.71 14.82
C LEU A 13 -17.07 9.55 13.57
N LYS A 14 -17.25 9.01 12.35
CA LYS A 14 -17.03 9.79 11.12
C LYS A 14 -18.02 10.95 10.99
N LEU A 15 -19.30 10.74 11.29
CA LEU A 15 -20.33 11.78 11.28
C LEU A 15 -19.99 12.91 12.25
N GLU A 16 -19.61 12.55 13.48
CA GLU A 16 -19.32 13.50 14.57
C GLU A 16 -17.92 14.13 14.46
N SER A 17 -17.07 13.65 13.55
CA SER A 17 -15.66 14.07 13.46
C SER A 17 -15.43 15.44 12.83
N HIS A 18 -16.46 16.15 12.35
CA HIS A 18 -16.29 17.40 11.63
C HIS A 18 -15.33 17.25 10.43
N GLN A 19 -15.65 16.33 9.52
CA GLN A 19 -14.83 15.94 8.35
C GLN A 19 -13.42 15.45 8.71
N LEU A 20 -13.36 14.49 9.64
CA LEU A 20 -12.17 13.75 10.09
C LEU A 20 -11.27 14.47 11.11
N ARG A 21 -11.62 15.65 11.60
CA ARG A 21 -10.84 16.36 12.64
C ARG A 21 -10.89 15.66 14.00
N GLY A 22 -12.11 15.46 14.52
CA GLY A 22 -12.37 14.96 15.87
C GLY A 22 -11.51 15.65 16.92
N SER A 23 -11.02 14.89 17.91
CA SER A 23 -10.13 15.38 18.96
C SER A 23 -8.64 15.37 18.59
N ILE A 24 -8.25 15.06 17.34
CA ILE A 24 -6.83 14.92 16.95
C ILE A 24 -6.04 16.20 17.27
N GLY A 25 -6.60 17.36 16.92
CA GLY A 25 -5.93 18.65 17.12
C GLY A 25 -5.65 18.96 18.59
N ASP A 26 -6.60 18.64 19.48
CA ASP A 26 -6.44 18.86 20.92
C ASP A 26 -5.49 17.83 21.53
N GLU A 27 -5.59 16.57 21.11
CA GLU A 27 -4.71 15.52 21.61
C GLU A 27 -3.26 15.70 21.14
N LEU A 28 -3.01 16.32 19.98
CA LEU A 28 -1.66 16.69 19.55
C LEU A 28 -0.97 17.71 20.48
N ARG A 29 -1.73 18.48 21.27
CA ARG A 29 -1.22 19.54 22.15
C ARG A 29 -1.07 19.09 23.61
N ASN A 30 -1.50 17.88 23.96
CA ASN A 30 -1.39 17.38 25.33
C ASN A 30 -0.11 16.53 25.54
N ASP A 31 0.23 16.29 26.80
CA ASP A 31 1.45 15.57 27.20
C ASP A 31 1.31 14.03 27.16
N GLU A 32 0.15 13.50 26.74
CA GLU A 32 -0.07 12.07 26.68
C GLU A 32 0.74 11.43 25.54
N ALA A 33 1.39 10.30 25.81
CA ALA A 33 2.20 9.59 24.80
C ALA A 33 1.37 8.95 23.66
N SER A 34 0.04 8.87 23.82
CA SER A 34 -0.87 8.19 22.90
C SER A 34 -2.08 9.04 22.53
N PHE A 35 -2.80 8.59 21.51
CA PHE A 35 -4.12 9.11 21.17
C PHE A 35 -5.21 8.21 21.77
N SER A 36 -6.37 8.80 22.06
CA SER A 36 -7.59 8.06 22.38
C SER A 36 -7.96 7.09 21.25
N ASP A 37 -8.82 6.11 21.53
CA ASP A 37 -9.27 5.14 20.51
C ASP A 37 -9.98 5.82 19.33
N ASP A 38 -10.74 6.88 19.61
CA ASP A 38 -11.51 7.60 18.60
C ASP A 38 -10.60 8.49 17.74
N ALA A 39 -9.70 9.28 18.35
CA ALA A 39 -8.65 9.99 17.61
C ALA A 39 -7.78 9.02 16.81
N SER A 40 -7.37 7.89 17.38
CA SER A 40 -6.60 6.84 16.69
C SER A 40 -7.34 6.25 15.48
N ASN A 41 -8.67 6.21 15.49
CA ASN A 41 -9.45 5.78 14.32
C ASN A 41 -9.51 6.84 13.22
N LEU A 42 -9.65 8.12 13.58
CA LEU A 42 -9.66 9.22 12.64
C LEU A 42 -8.26 9.50 12.06
N LEU A 43 -7.21 9.34 12.86
CA LEU A 43 -5.80 9.49 12.49
C LEU A 43 -5.42 8.64 11.27
N LYS A 44 -6.09 7.49 11.10
CA LYS A 44 -5.91 6.62 9.93
C LYS A 44 -6.21 7.33 8.62
N HIS A 45 -7.15 8.28 8.55
CA HIS A 45 -7.41 9.01 7.31
C HIS A 45 -6.30 10.01 6.95
N HIS A 46 -5.48 10.37 7.93
CA HIS A 46 -4.29 11.23 7.79
C HIS A 46 -3.01 10.42 7.57
N GLY A 47 -3.14 9.12 7.28
CA GLY A 47 -2.01 8.26 6.94
C GLY A 47 -1.21 7.74 8.12
N SER A 48 -1.65 7.97 9.36
CA SER A 48 -0.94 7.53 10.55
C SER A 48 -1.71 6.46 11.35
N TYR A 49 -0.98 5.57 12.03
CA TYR A 49 -1.53 4.61 12.99
C TYR A 49 -0.79 4.72 14.31
N MET A 50 -1.55 4.79 15.40
CA MET A 50 -1.01 4.52 16.73
C MET A 50 -0.55 3.07 16.83
N GLN A 51 0.63 2.87 17.39
CA GLN A 51 1.29 1.58 17.62
C GLN A 51 1.91 1.57 19.02
N ASP A 52 2.31 0.38 19.45
CA ASP A 52 3.20 0.21 20.59
C ASP A 52 4.21 -0.90 20.28
N ASP A 53 5.38 -0.84 20.91
CA ASP A 53 6.36 -1.90 20.83
C ASP A 53 5.91 -3.09 21.70
N ARG A 54 5.50 -4.16 21.03
CA ARG A 54 4.99 -5.36 21.69
C ARG A 54 6.07 -6.22 22.33
N ASP A 55 7.33 -6.07 21.94
CA ASP A 55 8.45 -6.77 22.57
C ASP A 55 8.75 -6.15 23.94
N LEU A 56 8.54 -4.84 24.10
CA LEU A 56 8.79 -4.11 25.35
C LEU A 56 7.64 -4.13 26.36
N ARG A 57 6.46 -4.67 26.01
CA ARG A 57 5.29 -4.71 26.92
C ARG A 57 5.53 -5.40 28.26
N LYS A 58 6.51 -6.30 28.32
CA LYS A 58 6.90 -7.03 29.56
C LYS A 58 8.24 -6.56 30.12
N ALA A 59 8.86 -5.54 29.52
CA ALA A 59 10.10 -4.98 30.01
C ALA A 59 9.88 -4.34 31.38
N LYS A 60 10.91 -4.42 32.23
CA LYS A 60 10.93 -3.87 33.57
C LYS A 60 12.04 -2.84 33.70
N ASP A 61 11.80 -1.80 34.48
CA ASP A 61 12.83 -0.85 34.88
C ASP A 61 13.80 -1.47 35.90
N GLU A 62 14.80 -0.68 36.30
CA GLU A 62 15.83 -1.10 37.26
C GLU A 62 15.24 -1.51 38.62
N ASP A 63 14.09 -0.94 38.98
CA ASP A 63 13.34 -1.23 40.22
C ASP A 63 12.39 -2.44 40.08
N GLY A 64 12.34 -3.06 38.90
CA GLY A 64 11.53 -4.26 38.63
C GLY A 64 10.05 -4.01 38.32
N ASN A 65 9.65 -2.74 38.14
CA ASN A 65 8.30 -2.34 37.73
C ASN A 65 8.15 -2.40 36.21
N LEU A 66 6.92 -2.65 35.73
CA LEU A 66 6.66 -2.66 34.29
C LEU A 66 6.79 -1.25 33.72
N ILE A 67 7.60 -1.09 32.67
CA ILE A 67 7.78 0.18 31.95
C ILE A 67 6.48 0.56 31.19
N GLY A 68 5.55 -0.40 31.02
CA GLY A 68 4.29 -0.17 30.32
C GLY A 68 4.44 -0.16 28.79
N LYS A 69 3.39 0.27 28.10
CA LYS A 69 3.38 0.32 26.63
C LYS A 69 4.25 1.46 26.12
N GLN A 70 5.22 1.12 25.29
CA GLN A 70 6.05 2.09 24.58
C GLN A 70 5.35 2.49 23.29
N TYR A 71 4.68 3.64 23.34
CA TYR A 71 3.81 4.14 22.29
C TYR A 71 4.59 4.86 21.18
N SER A 72 4.16 4.66 19.93
CA SER A 72 4.66 5.39 18.77
C SER A 72 3.61 5.42 17.67
N CYS A 73 3.88 6.16 16.60
CA CYS A 73 3.09 6.21 15.39
C CYS A 73 3.85 5.58 14.22
N MET A 74 3.10 4.94 13.32
CA MET A 74 3.56 4.69 11.95
C MET A 74 2.91 5.68 11.01
N VAL A 75 3.72 6.31 10.16
CA VAL A 75 3.29 7.22 9.11
C VAL A 75 3.46 6.52 7.77
N ARG A 76 2.43 6.56 6.91
CA ARG A 76 2.46 5.98 5.56
C ARG A 76 2.25 7.04 4.50
N THR A 77 3.05 6.99 3.45
CA THR A 77 2.88 7.84 2.26
C THR A 77 1.98 7.21 1.20
N ARG A 78 1.37 8.08 0.41
CA ARG A 78 0.59 7.76 -0.79
C ARG A 78 1.41 8.17 -2.00
N VAL A 79 1.80 7.20 -2.82
CA VAL A 79 2.73 7.36 -3.94
C VAL A 79 2.13 6.67 -5.18
N PRO A 80 1.25 7.33 -5.93
CA PRO A 80 0.56 6.74 -7.07
C PRO A 80 1.55 6.14 -8.08
N GLY A 81 1.29 4.91 -8.51
CA GLY A 81 2.17 4.18 -9.43
C GLY A 81 3.60 3.92 -8.92
N GLY A 82 3.87 4.19 -7.64
CA GLY A 82 5.18 4.00 -7.01
C GLY A 82 6.23 5.03 -7.37
N ARG A 83 5.90 6.15 -8.02
CA ARG A 83 6.86 7.17 -8.48
C ARG A 83 7.40 8.01 -7.32
N VAL A 84 8.71 7.98 -7.12
CA VAL A 84 9.37 8.76 -6.07
C VAL A 84 10.57 9.47 -6.67
N THR A 85 10.63 10.80 -6.54
CA THR A 85 11.77 11.55 -7.02
C THR A 85 13.01 11.30 -6.15
N ASN A 86 14.19 11.59 -6.69
CA ASN A 86 15.44 11.51 -5.93
C ASN A 86 15.36 12.22 -4.55
N ALA A 87 14.91 13.48 -4.57
CA ALA A 87 14.79 14.30 -3.38
C ALA A 87 13.77 13.74 -2.38
N GLN A 88 12.65 13.20 -2.87
CA GLN A 88 11.64 12.56 -2.02
C GLN A 88 12.19 11.32 -1.31
N PHE A 89 12.94 10.47 -2.02
CA PHE A 89 13.53 9.27 -1.44
C PHE A 89 14.57 9.63 -0.38
N LEU A 90 15.48 10.57 -0.68
CA LEU A 90 16.50 11.02 0.27
C LEU A 90 15.90 11.64 1.53
N ALA A 91 14.80 12.41 1.39
CA ALA A 91 14.11 12.98 2.52
C ALA A 91 13.46 11.93 3.44
N GLU A 92 12.89 10.85 2.89
CA GLU A 92 12.38 9.73 3.70
C GLU A 92 13.48 9.02 4.48
N LEU A 93 14.67 8.87 3.87
CA LEU A 93 15.85 8.31 4.56
C LEU A 93 16.33 9.23 5.69
N GLU A 94 16.34 10.54 5.47
CA GLU A 94 16.72 11.51 6.50
C GLU A 94 15.70 11.57 7.65
N LEU A 95 14.40 11.64 7.32
CA LEU A 95 13.32 11.69 8.30
C LEU A 95 13.28 10.45 9.18
N CYS A 96 13.58 9.27 8.62
CA CYS A 96 13.58 8.05 9.41
C CYS A 96 14.67 8.07 10.50
N ASP A 97 15.83 8.67 10.22
CA ASP A 97 16.95 8.80 11.15
C ASP A 97 16.69 9.86 12.22
N GLN A 98 16.07 10.97 11.84
CA GLN A 98 15.86 12.11 12.75
C GLN A 98 14.66 11.93 13.68
N LEU A 99 13.53 11.41 13.17
CA LEU A 99 12.23 11.50 13.85
C LEU A 99 11.49 10.16 13.95
N ALA A 100 12.08 9.07 13.47
CA ALA A 100 11.50 7.73 13.50
C ALA A 100 12.52 6.71 14.05
N ASN A 101 12.38 5.43 13.69
CA ASN A 101 13.25 4.37 14.21
C ASN A 101 14.50 4.06 13.37
N GLY A 102 14.94 4.97 12.51
CA GLY A 102 16.11 4.81 11.65
C GLY A 102 15.93 3.87 10.45
N THR A 103 14.68 3.46 10.14
CA THR A 103 14.38 2.57 9.01
C THR A 103 13.21 3.06 8.16
N VAL A 104 13.27 2.78 6.86
CA VAL A 104 12.17 2.98 5.92
C VAL A 104 11.62 1.62 5.47
N ARG A 105 10.32 1.54 5.23
CA ARG A 105 9.66 0.32 4.75
C ARG A 105 8.89 0.56 3.46
N ILE A 106 9.33 -0.02 2.35
CA ILE A 106 8.57 -0.07 1.09
C ILE A 106 7.44 -1.07 1.24
N THR A 107 6.20 -0.69 0.94
CA THR A 107 5.02 -1.53 1.17
C THR A 107 4.60 -2.36 -0.05
N THR A 108 3.73 -3.34 0.18
CA THR A 108 3.00 -4.09 -0.88
C THR A 108 2.11 -3.22 -1.77
N ARG A 109 2.01 -1.92 -1.50
CA ARG A 109 1.24 -0.96 -2.28
C ARG A 109 2.06 0.23 -2.74
N GLN A 110 3.36 0.02 -2.98
CA GLN A 110 4.23 1.00 -3.64
C GLN A 110 4.28 2.34 -2.90
N GLY A 111 4.40 2.32 -1.57
CA GLY A 111 4.55 3.53 -0.75
C GLY A 111 5.43 3.24 0.45
N PHE A 112 5.85 4.28 1.18
CA PHE A 112 6.71 4.14 2.36
C PHE A 112 5.92 4.00 3.66
N GLN A 113 6.57 3.41 4.66
CA GLN A 113 6.19 3.54 6.06
C GLN A 113 7.40 3.93 6.89
N LEU A 114 7.23 4.97 7.71
CA LEU A 114 8.11 5.33 8.81
C LEU A 114 7.50 4.81 10.10
N HIS A 115 8.25 4.03 10.88
CA HIS A 115 7.81 3.47 12.16
C HIS A 115 8.55 4.12 13.32
N GLY A 116 7.93 4.14 14.51
CA GLY A 116 8.60 4.67 15.71
C GLY A 116 8.53 6.19 15.84
N VAL A 117 7.65 6.86 15.09
CA VAL A 117 7.48 8.31 15.20
C VAL A 117 6.78 8.63 16.51
N LEU A 118 7.41 9.37 17.42
CA LEU A 118 6.77 9.79 18.65
C LEU A 118 5.63 10.77 18.36
N LYS A 119 4.57 10.76 19.18
CA LYS A 119 3.39 11.61 18.97
C LYS A 119 3.75 13.10 18.85
N GLN A 120 4.66 13.58 19.70
CA GLN A 120 5.15 14.97 19.67
C GLN A 120 5.85 15.33 18.35
N ASN A 121 6.48 14.36 17.67
CA ASN A 121 7.17 14.57 16.39
C ASN A 121 6.24 14.38 15.18
N LEU A 122 4.99 13.93 15.39
CA LEU A 122 4.12 13.50 14.29
C LEU A 122 3.77 14.64 13.32
N ARG A 123 3.54 15.86 13.84
CA ARG A 123 3.30 17.04 13.01
C ARG A 123 4.51 17.37 12.15
N GLU A 124 5.70 17.37 12.74
CA GLU A 124 6.94 17.66 12.02
C GLU A 124 7.17 16.66 10.88
N VAL A 125 7.04 15.35 11.16
CA VAL A 125 7.18 14.32 10.13
C VAL A 125 6.20 14.52 8.98
N ILE A 126 4.90 14.74 9.26
CA ILE A 126 3.90 14.93 8.20
C ILE A 126 4.15 16.22 7.40
N ARG A 127 4.54 17.32 8.06
CA ARG A 127 4.93 18.57 7.38
C ARG A 127 6.13 18.37 6.47
N SER A 128 7.17 17.69 6.95
CA SER A 128 8.39 17.45 6.19
C SER A 128 8.15 16.55 4.98
N ILE A 129 7.32 15.51 5.11
CA ILE A 129 6.85 14.72 3.96
C ILE A 129 6.11 15.61 2.96
N ASN A 130 5.27 16.54 3.43
CA ASN A 130 4.52 17.41 2.54
C ASN A 130 5.39 18.44 1.79
N LYS A 131 6.45 18.95 2.43
CA LYS A 131 7.44 19.84 1.79
C LYS A 131 8.14 19.21 0.58
N THR A 132 8.18 17.88 0.48
CA THR A 132 8.76 17.16 -0.68
C THR A 132 7.73 16.83 -1.76
N MET A 133 6.49 17.34 -1.65
CA MET A 133 5.36 17.03 -2.51
C MET A 133 4.83 15.60 -2.38
N LEU A 134 5.33 14.82 -1.40
CA LEU A 134 4.67 13.60 -0.96
C LEU A 134 3.48 13.94 -0.05
N THR A 135 2.61 12.97 0.19
CA THR A 135 1.48 13.13 1.12
C THR A 135 1.18 11.84 1.86
N THR A 136 0.70 11.97 3.10
CA THR A 136 0.15 10.86 3.88
C THR A 136 -1.38 10.83 3.81
N PHE A 137 -1.99 11.84 3.19
CA PHE A 137 -3.43 12.00 3.13
C PHE A 137 -4.09 10.84 2.37
N ALA A 138 -5.10 10.22 2.99
CA ALA A 138 -5.78 9.05 2.46
C ALA A 138 -4.88 7.82 2.19
N ALA A 139 -3.65 7.78 2.72
CA ALA A 139 -2.81 6.57 2.65
C ALA A 139 -3.41 5.40 3.46
N CYS A 140 -4.22 5.74 4.48
CA CYS A 140 -4.88 4.82 5.40
C CYS A 140 -6.39 5.15 5.49
N GLY A 141 -7.13 4.74 6.53
CA GLY A 141 -8.57 5.09 6.66
C GLY A 141 -9.55 4.31 5.77
N ASP A 142 -10.83 4.73 5.79
CA ASP A 142 -11.97 4.20 5.03
C ASP A 142 -12.23 5.04 3.77
N VAL A 143 -11.23 5.04 2.90
CA VAL A 143 -11.08 5.90 1.71
C VAL A 143 -10.32 5.10 0.63
N ASN A 144 -10.25 5.62 -0.61
CA ASN A 144 -9.36 5.06 -1.63
C ASN A 144 -7.90 5.14 -1.16
N ARG A 145 -7.19 4.01 -1.25
CA ARG A 145 -5.78 3.87 -0.89
C ARG A 145 -4.88 4.27 -2.06
N ASN A 146 -3.58 4.03 -1.92
CA ASN A 146 -2.64 4.20 -3.01
C ASN A 146 -3.08 3.40 -4.26
N VAL A 147 -3.07 4.05 -5.42
CA VAL A 147 -3.40 3.45 -6.72
C VAL A 147 -2.12 2.84 -7.26
N MET A 148 -2.11 1.52 -7.41
CA MET A 148 -0.93 0.79 -7.87
C MET A 148 -0.88 0.77 -9.40
N CYS A 149 0.33 0.75 -9.96
CA CYS A 149 0.60 0.58 -11.39
C CYS A 149 1.93 -0.14 -11.56
N CYS A 150 2.14 -0.84 -12.67
CA CYS A 150 3.45 -1.43 -12.98
C CYS A 150 4.56 -0.38 -12.82
N PRO A 151 5.62 -0.66 -12.01
CA PRO A 151 6.67 0.30 -11.71
C PRO A 151 7.75 0.40 -12.80
N ALA A 152 7.76 -0.48 -13.80
CA ALA A 152 8.79 -0.49 -14.85
C ALA A 152 8.83 0.86 -15.59
N PRO A 153 9.99 1.55 -15.63
CA PRO A 153 10.11 2.88 -16.20
C PRO A 153 10.45 2.83 -17.70
N PHE A 154 9.78 1.97 -18.47
CA PHE A 154 9.99 1.94 -19.92
C PHE A 154 9.68 3.30 -20.53
N ARG A 155 10.55 3.73 -21.43
CA ARG A 155 10.52 5.00 -22.16
C ARG A 155 10.20 4.72 -23.62
N ASN A 156 9.73 5.75 -24.33
CA ASN A 156 9.21 5.62 -25.70
C ASN A 156 8.12 4.55 -25.81
N ASN A 157 7.36 4.34 -24.73
CA ASN A 157 6.32 3.34 -24.65
C ASN A 157 5.03 3.98 -24.12
N ALA A 158 4.14 4.33 -25.04
CA ALA A 158 2.91 5.05 -24.75
C ALA A 158 1.98 4.29 -23.80
N VAL A 159 2.01 2.95 -23.81
CA VAL A 159 1.20 2.11 -22.92
C VAL A 159 1.59 2.33 -21.45
N TYR A 160 2.88 2.24 -21.13
CA TYR A 160 3.36 2.43 -19.76
C TYR A 160 3.16 3.87 -19.28
N ASP A 161 3.40 4.85 -20.15
CA ASP A 161 3.17 6.27 -19.85
C ASP A 161 1.69 6.54 -19.56
N GLN A 162 0.77 6.02 -20.39
CA GLN A 162 -0.67 6.18 -20.20
C GLN A 162 -1.16 5.50 -18.92
N MET A 163 -0.68 4.30 -18.59
CA MET A 163 -1.04 3.62 -17.33
C MET A 163 -0.56 4.40 -16.10
N GLN A 164 0.68 4.90 -16.14
CA GLN A 164 1.23 5.71 -15.05
C GLN A 164 0.47 7.03 -14.90
N ALA A 165 0.13 7.70 -16.00
CA ALA A 165 -0.72 8.89 -16.00
C ALA A 165 -2.11 8.60 -15.41
N LEU A 166 -2.74 7.49 -15.81
CA LEU A 166 -4.05 7.10 -15.27
C LEU A 166 -3.98 6.82 -13.75
N SER A 167 -2.89 6.24 -13.25
CA SER A 167 -2.72 6.03 -11.81
C SER A 167 -2.72 7.34 -11.02
N GLN A 168 -2.11 8.39 -11.58
CA GLN A 168 -2.09 9.73 -11.01
C GLN A 168 -3.46 10.40 -11.12
N THR A 169 -4.11 10.33 -12.28
CA THR A 169 -5.46 10.86 -12.50
C THR A 169 -6.45 10.25 -11.50
N LEU A 170 -6.46 8.93 -11.34
CA LEU A 170 -7.33 8.27 -10.35
C LEU A 170 -6.95 8.68 -8.92
N ALA A 171 -5.66 8.82 -8.61
CA ALA A 171 -5.25 9.24 -7.28
C ALA A 171 -5.75 10.65 -6.92
N GLU A 172 -5.67 11.60 -7.85
CA GLU A 172 -6.15 12.98 -7.66
C GLU A 172 -7.68 13.05 -7.67
N HIS A 173 -8.34 12.31 -8.58
CA HIS A 173 -9.80 12.25 -8.67
C HIS A 173 -10.44 11.77 -7.37
N PHE A 174 -9.87 10.72 -6.76
CA PHE A 174 -10.33 10.14 -5.50
C PHE A 174 -9.67 10.75 -4.25
N LYS A 175 -8.98 11.89 -4.37
CA LYS A 175 -8.47 12.63 -3.20
C LYS A 175 -9.64 13.30 -2.47
N PRO A 176 -9.79 13.09 -1.15
CA PRO A 176 -10.84 13.77 -0.39
C PRO A 176 -10.73 15.30 -0.47
N LYS A 177 -11.86 15.99 -0.36
CA LYS A 177 -11.95 17.45 -0.48
C LYS A 177 -11.97 18.19 0.86
N THR A 178 -12.08 17.48 1.98
CA THR A 178 -11.96 18.06 3.34
C THR A 178 -10.66 18.84 3.53
N THR A 179 -10.75 19.97 4.24
CA THR A 179 -9.60 20.77 4.66
C THR A 179 -8.92 20.26 5.93
N ALA A 180 -9.47 19.24 6.60
CA ALA A 180 -8.97 18.74 7.89
C ALA A 180 -7.49 18.35 7.88
N TYR A 181 -7.00 17.76 6.78
CA TYR A 181 -5.59 17.43 6.64
C TYR A 181 -4.69 18.67 6.66
N PHE A 182 -5.09 19.72 5.93
CA PHE A 182 -4.34 20.97 5.92
C PHE A 182 -4.38 21.63 7.30
N ASP A 183 -5.55 21.69 7.93
CA ASP A 183 -5.74 22.34 9.23
C ASP A 183 -4.95 21.68 10.36
N LEU A 184 -4.92 20.35 10.40
CA LEU A 184 -4.28 19.62 11.51
C LEU A 184 -2.76 19.56 11.39
N TRP A 185 -2.25 19.50 10.16
CA TRP A 185 -0.86 19.14 9.91
C TRP A 185 -0.05 20.28 9.30
N LEU A 186 -0.66 21.16 8.49
CA LEU A 186 0.10 22.15 7.70
C LEU A 186 0.01 23.57 8.24
N LYS A 187 -0.97 23.87 9.11
CA LYS A 187 -1.01 25.13 9.90
C LYS A 187 -0.13 25.01 11.15
N ASP A 188 0.61 26.06 11.49
CA ASP A 188 1.43 26.12 12.71
C ASP A 188 0.63 26.46 13.97
N ASP A 189 1.31 26.44 15.13
CA ASP A 189 0.71 26.70 16.44
C ASP A 189 0.46 28.20 16.72
N GLU A 190 1.04 29.08 15.90
CA GLU A 190 0.86 30.54 15.93
C GLU A 190 -0.26 31.00 14.96
N GLY A 191 -0.85 30.06 14.21
CA GLY A 191 -1.97 30.31 13.29
C GLY A 191 -1.57 30.84 11.92
N ASN A 192 -0.28 30.85 11.59
CA ASN A 192 0.24 31.37 10.33
C ASN A 192 0.21 30.29 9.22
N GLU A 193 -0.87 30.28 8.43
CA GLU A 193 -0.90 30.51 6.97
C GLU A 193 -2.24 30.10 6.32
N THR A 194 -2.61 30.95 5.34
CA THR A 194 -3.80 31.00 4.46
C THR A 194 -5.13 30.40 4.95
N ASN A 195 -5.84 31.30 5.63
CA ASN A 195 -7.28 31.55 5.66
C ASN A 195 -7.94 31.27 7.01
N ALA A 196 -8.28 32.39 7.67
CA ALA A 196 -9.14 32.46 8.82
C ALA A 196 -10.58 32.17 8.37
N SER A 197 -11.03 30.94 8.56
CA SER A 197 -12.45 30.64 8.48
C SER A 197 -12.82 29.55 9.48
N GLU A 198 -13.86 29.84 10.24
CA GLU A 198 -14.64 28.91 11.04
C GLU A 198 -15.04 27.69 10.19
N PHE A 199 -15.26 26.55 10.85
CA PHE A 199 -15.73 25.31 10.25
C PHE A 199 -16.87 25.54 9.25
N GLN A 200 -16.64 25.21 7.99
CA GLN A 200 -17.65 25.05 6.96
C GLN A 200 -17.48 23.65 6.37
N PRO A 201 -18.46 22.75 6.50
CA PRO A 201 -18.45 21.48 5.78
C PRO A 201 -18.22 21.74 4.29
N VAL A 202 -17.11 21.24 3.75
CA VAL A 202 -16.91 21.21 2.30
C VAL A 202 -17.69 20.02 1.75
N ASP A 203 -18.39 20.18 0.63
CA ASP A 203 -19.01 19.03 -0.03
C ASP A 203 -17.95 17.97 -0.36
N GLU A 204 -18.22 16.72 0.00
CA GLU A 204 -17.39 15.56 -0.33
C GLU A 204 -18.14 14.76 -1.41
N PRO A 205 -18.08 15.18 -2.69
CA PRO A 205 -19.02 14.71 -3.73
C PRO A 205 -18.93 13.19 -3.99
N ILE A 206 -17.74 12.62 -3.78
CA ILE A 206 -17.51 11.18 -3.90
C ILE A 206 -17.74 10.47 -2.57
N TYR A 207 -17.21 10.98 -1.46
CA TYR A 207 -17.13 10.26 -0.19
C TYR A 207 -18.35 10.46 0.72
N GLY A 208 -19.00 11.61 0.63
CA GLY A 208 -20.04 12.07 1.56
C GLY A 208 -19.51 12.18 3.00
N GLU A 209 -20.42 12.47 3.93
CA GLU A 209 -20.11 12.72 5.34
C GLU A 209 -19.45 11.52 6.04
N ARG A 210 -19.75 10.29 5.58
CA ARG A 210 -19.29 9.05 6.20
C ARG A 210 -18.17 8.37 5.45
N TYR A 211 -17.64 8.95 4.38
CA TYR A 211 -16.64 8.30 3.53
C TYR A 211 -17.09 6.89 3.11
N LEU A 212 -16.17 5.99 2.76
CA LEU A 212 -16.52 4.62 2.40
C LEU A 212 -16.80 3.77 3.65
N PRO A 213 -17.51 2.63 3.52
CA PRO A 213 -17.68 1.68 4.63
C PRO A 213 -16.36 1.08 5.11
N ARG A 214 -15.37 0.99 4.21
CA ARG A 214 -14.03 0.47 4.48
C ARG A 214 -13.02 0.97 3.44
N LYS A 215 -11.73 0.71 3.68
CA LYS A 215 -10.65 0.93 2.69
C LYS A 215 -11.05 0.42 1.29
N PHE A 216 -10.70 1.18 0.26
CA PHE A 216 -10.88 0.81 -1.14
C PHE A 216 -9.52 0.81 -1.85
N LYS A 217 -9.27 -0.18 -2.71
CA LYS A 217 -7.95 -0.40 -3.33
C LYS A 217 -8.09 -0.50 -4.83
N MET A 218 -7.21 0.22 -5.53
CA MET A 218 -7.11 0.21 -6.99
C MET A 218 -5.75 -0.30 -7.47
N ALA A 219 -5.71 -0.95 -8.63
CA ALA A 219 -4.49 -1.31 -9.32
C ALA A 219 -4.69 -1.30 -10.84
N ILE A 220 -3.64 -0.95 -11.59
CA ILE A 220 -3.59 -0.97 -13.05
C ILE A 220 -2.48 -1.92 -13.48
N ALA A 221 -2.78 -2.87 -14.37
CA ALA A 221 -1.86 -3.91 -14.81
C ALA A 221 -1.95 -4.16 -16.32
N LEU A 222 -0.96 -4.88 -16.84
CA LEU A 222 -0.96 -5.42 -18.19
C LEU A 222 -1.24 -6.92 -18.16
N PRO A 223 -1.81 -7.51 -19.23
CA PRO A 223 -1.97 -8.96 -19.36
C PRO A 223 -0.67 -9.72 -19.10
N HIS A 224 0.41 -9.35 -19.76
CA HIS A 224 1.70 -10.03 -19.63
C HIS A 224 2.48 -9.66 -18.36
N ASP A 225 2.00 -8.70 -17.55
CA ASP A 225 2.64 -8.28 -16.33
C ASP A 225 1.65 -7.87 -15.23
N ASN A 226 1.38 -8.83 -14.35
CA ASN A 226 0.58 -8.68 -13.15
C ASN A 226 1.42 -8.41 -11.88
N CYS A 227 2.55 -7.70 -11.99
CA CYS A 227 3.43 -7.36 -10.86
C CYS A 227 2.71 -6.65 -9.69
N VAL A 228 1.55 -6.02 -9.93
CA VAL A 228 0.73 -5.34 -8.92
C VAL A 228 -0.35 -6.21 -8.28
N ASP A 229 -0.50 -7.46 -8.72
CA ASP A 229 -1.53 -8.40 -8.27
C ASP A 229 -2.95 -7.77 -8.37
N VAL A 230 -3.35 -7.48 -9.62
CA VAL A 230 -4.53 -6.69 -9.96
C VAL A 230 -5.82 -7.29 -9.37
N TYR A 231 -5.92 -8.62 -9.36
CA TYR A 231 -7.04 -9.39 -8.83
C TYR A 231 -7.23 -9.28 -7.31
N CYS A 232 -6.21 -8.85 -6.56
CA CYS A 232 -6.31 -8.64 -5.11
C CYS A 232 -7.00 -7.33 -4.67
N ASN A 233 -7.43 -6.48 -5.62
CA ASN A 233 -7.90 -5.12 -5.38
C ASN A 233 -9.43 -5.03 -5.40
N ASP A 234 -9.98 -4.02 -4.73
CA ASP A 234 -11.43 -3.78 -4.82
C ASP A 234 -11.80 -3.48 -6.28
N LEU A 235 -10.98 -2.67 -6.96
CA LEU A 235 -11.09 -2.35 -8.37
C LEU A 235 -9.73 -2.59 -9.06
N GLY A 236 -9.71 -3.41 -10.11
CA GLY A 236 -8.57 -3.61 -10.97
C GLY A 236 -8.83 -3.10 -12.38
N LEU A 237 -7.82 -2.56 -13.04
CA LEU A 237 -7.86 -2.14 -14.43
C LEU A 237 -6.80 -2.95 -15.20
N LEU A 238 -7.24 -3.94 -15.96
CA LEU A 238 -6.37 -4.72 -16.84
C LEU A 238 -6.40 -4.09 -18.23
N ALA A 239 -5.31 -3.45 -18.63
CA ALA A 239 -5.24 -2.76 -19.93
C ALA A 239 -5.39 -3.77 -21.08
N VAL A 240 -6.17 -3.40 -22.09
CA VAL A 240 -6.28 -4.11 -23.36
C VAL A 240 -5.50 -3.30 -24.38
N VAL A 241 -4.49 -3.94 -24.98
CA VAL A 241 -3.53 -3.30 -25.88
C VAL A 241 -3.65 -3.93 -27.25
N GLU A 242 -3.85 -3.09 -28.27
CA GLU A 242 -3.85 -3.45 -29.69
C GLU A 242 -2.90 -2.48 -30.40
N ASP A 243 -2.01 -2.99 -31.24
CA ASP A 243 -1.03 -2.18 -31.99
C ASP A 243 -0.32 -1.11 -31.11
N GLU A 244 0.22 -1.56 -29.97
CA GLU A 244 0.93 -0.73 -28.98
C GLU A 244 0.10 0.42 -28.37
N THR A 245 -1.22 0.38 -28.51
CA THR A 245 -2.16 1.39 -28.01
C THR A 245 -3.14 0.77 -27.03
N ILE A 246 -3.42 1.47 -25.93
CA ILE A 246 -4.49 1.04 -25.01
C ILE A 246 -5.84 1.38 -25.63
N VAL A 247 -6.55 0.36 -26.11
CA VAL A 247 -7.92 0.49 -26.65
C VAL A 247 -8.98 0.52 -25.53
N GLY A 248 -8.61 0.07 -24.33
CA GLY A 248 -9.47 0.15 -23.15
C GLY A 248 -8.96 -0.69 -21.98
N TYR A 249 -9.84 -0.94 -21.03
CA TYR A 249 -9.54 -1.70 -19.81
C TYR A 249 -10.65 -2.70 -19.50
N ASN A 250 -10.26 -3.92 -19.18
CA ASN A 250 -11.11 -4.81 -18.42
C ASN A 250 -11.17 -4.33 -16.97
N VAL A 251 -12.35 -3.92 -16.53
CA VAL A 251 -12.62 -3.51 -15.14
C VAL A 251 -12.88 -4.75 -14.30
N LEU A 252 -12.02 -5.01 -13.33
CA LEU A 252 -12.11 -6.09 -12.36
C LEU A 252 -12.69 -5.56 -11.05
N VAL A 253 -13.62 -6.27 -10.41
CA VAL A 253 -14.23 -5.84 -9.14
C VAL A 253 -14.32 -6.93 -8.09
N GLY A 254 -14.17 -6.56 -6.82
CA GLY A 254 -14.48 -7.43 -5.69
C GLY A 254 -13.33 -8.28 -5.16
N GLY A 255 -12.08 -7.89 -5.42
CA GLY A 255 -10.92 -8.51 -4.79
C GLY A 255 -10.71 -8.07 -3.34
N GLY A 256 -10.09 -8.95 -2.54
CA GLY A 256 -9.62 -8.58 -1.21
C GLY A 256 -9.27 -9.76 -0.31
N MET A 257 -8.13 -9.64 0.36
CA MET A 257 -7.51 -10.75 1.10
C MET A 257 -8.05 -10.98 2.51
N GLY A 258 -8.41 -9.91 3.24
CA GLY A 258 -8.66 -10.01 4.68
C GLY A 258 -9.82 -10.95 5.06
N ARG A 259 -9.57 -11.85 6.00
CA ARG A 259 -10.56 -12.75 6.60
C ARG A 259 -10.39 -12.84 8.12
N THR A 260 -11.36 -13.43 8.81
CA THR A 260 -11.29 -13.84 10.21
C THR A 260 -11.56 -15.35 10.27
N PRO A 261 -10.58 -16.21 10.63
CA PRO A 261 -10.74 -17.66 10.54
C PRO A 261 -11.93 -18.21 11.33
N SER A 262 -12.26 -17.61 12.47
CA SER A 262 -13.40 -18.00 13.31
C SER A 262 -14.75 -17.46 12.83
N ALA A 263 -14.80 -16.69 11.74
CA ALA A 263 -16.02 -16.15 11.18
C ALA A 263 -16.16 -16.59 9.72
N GLU A 264 -16.93 -17.67 9.50
CA GLU A 264 -17.16 -18.29 8.17
C GLU A 264 -17.67 -17.29 7.13
N LYS A 265 -18.42 -16.28 7.58
CA LYS A 265 -18.90 -15.16 6.78
C LYS A 265 -17.78 -14.24 6.22
N THR A 266 -16.51 -14.56 6.45
CA THR A 266 -15.35 -13.79 5.98
C THR A 266 -14.35 -14.70 5.24
N PHE A 267 -14.01 -14.32 4.01
CA PHE A 267 -13.20 -15.13 3.10
C PHE A 267 -12.33 -14.24 2.21
N PRO A 268 -11.13 -14.67 1.78
CA PRO A 268 -10.41 -13.99 0.71
C PRO A 268 -11.18 -14.12 -0.60
N ALA A 269 -11.06 -13.14 -1.49
CA ALA A 269 -11.68 -13.18 -2.81
C ALA A 269 -10.73 -12.56 -3.84
N ILE A 270 -10.74 -13.10 -5.05
CA ILE A 270 -10.16 -12.48 -6.25
C ILE A 270 -11.24 -11.67 -6.98
N ALA A 271 -10.83 -10.60 -7.63
CA ALA A 271 -11.73 -9.75 -8.41
C ALA A 271 -12.30 -10.50 -9.63
N LYS A 272 -13.47 -10.08 -10.11
CA LYS A 272 -14.15 -10.64 -11.28
C LYS A 272 -14.26 -9.58 -12.39
N LYS A 273 -14.14 -9.98 -13.66
CA LYS A 273 -14.34 -9.10 -14.82
C LYS A 273 -15.79 -8.58 -14.83
N LEU A 274 -15.97 -7.26 -14.69
CA LEU A 274 -17.26 -6.58 -14.69
C LEU A 274 -17.67 -6.14 -16.09
N ALA A 275 -16.76 -5.44 -16.78
CA ALA A 275 -17.01 -4.78 -18.06
C ALA A 275 -15.70 -4.44 -18.77
N PHE A 276 -15.79 -4.15 -20.07
CA PHE A 276 -14.78 -3.43 -20.82
C PHE A 276 -15.15 -1.94 -20.90
N VAL A 277 -14.17 -1.06 -20.73
CA VAL A 277 -14.36 0.41 -20.81
C VAL A 277 -13.24 1.06 -21.63
N THR A 278 -13.56 2.11 -22.38
CA THR A 278 -12.56 2.89 -23.11
C THR A 278 -11.74 3.79 -22.17
N PRO A 279 -10.58 4.32 -22.61
CA PRO A 279 -9.79 5.27 -21.81
C PRO A 279 -10.58 6.50 -21.35
N GLU A 280 -11.55 6.98 -22.13
CA GLU A 280 -12.38 8.15 -21.80
C GLU A 280 -13.41 7.83 -20.72
N GLN A 281 -13.89 6.58 -20.68
CA GLN A 281 -14.93 6.14 -19.74
C GLN A 281 -14.36 5.76 -18.37
N VAL A 282 -13.09 5.36 -18.31
CA VAL A 282 -12.50 4.63 -17.17
C VAL A 282 -12.67 5.36 -15.83
N VAL A 283 -12.45 6.68 -15.79
CA VAL A 283 -12.54 7.46 -14.54
C VAL A 283 -13.99 7.53 -14.05
N GLY A 284 -14.94 7.80 -14.96
CA GLY A 284 -16.36 7.87 -14.63
C GLY A 284 -16.92 6.53 -14.13
N VAL A 285 -16.52 5.42 -14.77
CA VAL A 285 -16.91 4.08 -14.32
C VAL A 285 -16.28 3.73 -12.96
N CYS A 286 -15.02 4.09 -12.73
CA CYS A 286 -14.40 3.92 -11.41
C CYS A 286 -15.18 4.68 -10.33
N GLU A 287 -15.62 5.90 -10.61
CA GLU A 287 -16.38 6.70 -9.66
C GLU A 287 -17.75 6.07 -9.37
N ALA A 288 -18.45 5.60 -10.39
CA ALA A 288 -19.71 4.89 -10.23
C ALA A 288 -19.55 3.66 -9.31
N ILE A 289 -18.50 2.85 -9.51
CA ILE A 289 -18.19 1.69 -8.66
C ILE A 289 -17.93 2.12 -7.20
N VAL A 290 -17.15 3.19 -6.99
CA VAL A 290 -16.87 3.71 -5.64
C VAL A 290 -18.14 4.21 -4.97
N LYS A 291 -19.03 4.89 -5.69
CA LYS A 291 -20.33 5.36 -5.19
C LYS A 291 -21.27 4.19 -4.86
N VAL A 292 -21.33 3.15 -5.69
CA VAL A 292 -22.08 1.93 -5.37
C VAL A 292 -21.58 1.30 -4.07
N GLN A 293 -20.26 1.17 -3.90
CA GLN A 293 -19.70 0.68 -2.65
C GLN A 293 -19.97 1.61 -1.45
N ARG A 294 -19.96 2.94 -1.67
CA ARG A 294 -20.31 3.93 -0.63
C ARG A 294 -21.74 3.73 -0.15
N ASP A 295 -22.68 3.58 -1.07
CA ASP A 295 -24.10 3.65 -0.76
C ASP A 295 -24.69 2.29 -0.34
N HIS A 296 -24.10 1.19 -0.83
CA HIS A 296 -24.62 -0.16 -0.61
C HIS A 296 -23.71 -1.09 0.19
N GLY A 297 -22.45 -0.71 0.46
CA GLY A 297 -21.56 -1.52 1.27
C GLY A 297 -21.98 -1.58 2.74
N ASN A 298 -21.79 -2.74 3.39
CA ASN A 298 -22.22 -2.96 4.78
C ASN A 298 -21.51 -1.98 5.76
N ARG A 299 -22.31 -1.25 6.56
CA ARG A 299 -21.84 -0.27 7.56
C ARG A 299 -22.10 -0.69 9.02
N ASP A 300 -22.75 -1.83 9.25
CA ASP A 300 -22.97 -2.44 10.57
C ASP A 300 -21.76 -3.28 11.00
N ASP A 301 -21.41 -4.29 10.20
CA ASP A 301 -20.30 -5.21 10.46
C ASP A 301 -19.09 -4.85 9.60
N ARG A 302 -18.11 -4.18 10.21
CA ARG A 302 -16.84 -3.81 9.56
C ARG A 302 -16.06 -5.00 9.00
N LYS A 303 -16.28 -6.23 9.50
CA LYS A 303 -15.65 -7.44 8.94
C LYS A 303 -16.23 -7.81 7.56
N ARG A 304 -17.46 -7.36 7.27
CA ARG A 304 -18.17 -7.53 5.99
C ARG A 304 -18.30 -6.24 5.16
N ALA A 305 -17.65 -5.15 5.55
CA ALA A 305 -17.78 -3.84 4.91
C ALA A 305 -17.00 -3.64 3.59
N ARG A 306 -16.21 -4.62 3.13
CA ARG A 306 -15.47 -4.53 1.85
C ARG A 306 -16.33 -4.94 0.66
N MET A 307 -16.07 -4.35 -0.51
CA MET A 307 -16.88 -4.53 -1.72
C MET A 307 -17.01 -5.99 -2.18
N LYS A 308 -16.00 -6.83 -1.91
CA LYS A 308 -16.07 -8.27 -2.17
C LYS A 308 -17.30 -8.96 -1.56
N TYR A 309 -17.77 -8.51 -0.40
CA TYR A 309 -18.94 -9.08 0.25
C TYR A 309 -20.24 -8.57 -0.37
N LEU A 310 -20.29 -7.28 -0.73
CA LEU A 310 -21.40 -6.73 -1.50
C LEU A 310 -21.61 -7.51 -2.80
N ILE A 311 -20.54 -7.77 -3.54
CA ILE A 311 -20.59 -8.57 -4.78
C ILE A 311 -20.95 -10.03 -4.49
N ALA A 312 -20.44 -10.63 -3.40
CA ALA A 312 -20.81 -11.99 -3.02
C ALA A 312 -22.30 -12.12 -2.66
N ASP A 313 -22.87 -11.11 -2.03
CA ASP A 313 -24.27 -11.10 -1.59
C ASP A 313 -25.23 -10.74 -2.74
N TRP A 314 -24.83 -9.86 -3.65
CA TRP A 314 -25.67 -9.41 -4.76
C TRP A 314 -25.54 -10.24 -6.03
N GLY A 315 -24.40 -10.91 -6.23
CA GLY A 315 -24.01 -11.39 -7.54
C GLY A 315 -23.50 -10.27 -8.45
N LEU A 316 -22.78 -10.65 -9.50
CA LEU A 316 -22.11 -9.70 -10.39
C LEU A 316 -23.09 -8.95 -11.30
N GLU A 317 -24.16 -9.61 -11.76
CA GLU A 317 -25.17 -9.03 -12.64
C GLU A 317 -25.89 -7.85 -11.98
N LYS A 318 -26.42 -8.04 -10.77
CA LYS A 318 -27.05 -6.96 -10.00
C LYS A 318 -26.06 -5.83 -9.73
N PHE A 319 -24.83 -6.16 -9.36
CA PHE A 319 -23.79 -5.15 -9.12
C PHE A 319 -23.51 -4.32 -10.38
N ARG A 320 -23.35 -4.96 -11.54
CA ARG A 320 -23.17 -4.27 -12.84
C ARG A 320 -24.32 -3.35 -13.16
N ALA A 321 -25.56 -3.84 -13.05
CA ALA A 321 -26.75 -3.04 -13.32
C ALA A 321 -26.84 -1.80 -12.40
N THR A 322 -26.43 -1.91 -11.14
CA THR A 322 -26.36 -0.75 -10.24
C THR A 322 -25.23 0.20 -10.64
N VAL A 323 -24.05 -0.30 -11.04
CA VAL A 323 -22.97 0.55 -11.55
C VAL A 323 -23.41 1.33 -12.79
N GLU A 324 -24.11 0.69 -13.73
CA GLU A 324 -24.66 1.34 -14.93
C GLU A 324 -25.64 2.47 -14.59
N GLN A 325 -26.45 2.32 -13.54
CA GLN A 325 -27.33 3.39 -13.05
C GLN A 325 -26.56 4.60 -12.54
N TYR A 326 -25.47 4.37 -11.77
CA TYR A 326 -24.63 5.46 -11.26
C TYR A 326 -23.77 6.10 -12.36
N TYR A 327 -23.36 5.32 -13.35
CA TYR A 327 -22.59 5.80 -14.50
C TYR A 327 -23.46 6.54 -15.53
N GLY A 328 -24.73 6.16 -15.65
CA GLY A 328 -25.71 6.76 -16.56
C GLY A 328 -25.78 6.13 -17.95
N SER A 329 -25.07 5.02 -18.20
CA SER A 329 -25.14 4.27 -19.45
C SER A 329 -24.78 2.80 -19.24
N SER A 330 -25.14 1.95 -20.21
CA SER A 330 -24.78 0.53 -20.23
C SER A 330 -23.28 0.34 -20.42
N LEU A 331 -22.71 -0.65 -19.76
CA LEU A 331 -21.30 -1.02 -19.91
C LEU A 331 -21.16 -2.14 -20.95
N SER A 332 -20.06 -2.14 -21.70
CA SER A 332 -19.73 -3.23 -22.64
C SER A 332 -19.29 -4.48 -21.88
N ASP A 333 -19.53 -5.65 -22.48
CA ASP A 333 -19.04 -6.91 -21.94
C ASP A 333 -17.50 -6.94 -21.88
N PRO A 334 -16.91 -7.65 -20.88
CA PRO A 334 -15.46 -7.76 -20.78
C PRO A 334 -14.80 -8.29 -22.05
N HIS A 335 -13.65 -7.72 -22.40
CA HIS A 335 -12.76 -8.26 -23.41
C HIS A 335 -12.19 -9.62 -22.95
N PRO A 336 -11.90 -10.58 -23.85
CA PRO A 336 -11.35 -11.89 -23.47
C PRO A 336 -9.99 -11.84 -22.76
N SER A 337 -9.21 -10.77 -22.93
CA SER A 337 -7.87 -10.62 -22.32
C SER A 337 -7.88 -10.92 -20.82
N ASP A 338 -6.82 -11.59 -20.38
CA ASP A 338 -6.58 -11.94 -18.98
C ASP A 338 -5.08 -11.87 -18.67
N VAL A 339 -4.72 -12.02 -17.41
CA VAL A 339 -3.33 -12.10 -16.97
C VAL A 339 -2.69 -13.36 -17.55
N THR A 340 -1.54 -13.19 -18.20
CA THR A 340 -0.70 -14.23 -18.79
C THR A 340 0.70 -14.27 -18.20
N GLY A 341 1.10 -13.28 -17.38
CA GLY A 341 2.44 -13.22 -16.83
C GLY A 341 2.60 -12.28 -15.63
N VAL A 342 3.78 -12.36 -15.03
CA VAL A 342 4.22 -11.53 -13.91
C VAL A 342 5.74 -11.35 -13.96
N ASP A 343 6.18 -10.13 -13.68
CA ASP A 343 7.59 -9.79 -13.54
C ASP A 343 7.85 -9.11 -12.17
N ASP A 344 9.05 -9.28 -11.61
CA ASP A 344 9.45 -8.65 -10.36
C ASP A 344 10.26 -7.35 -10.59
N HIS A 345 10.68 -7.14 -11.83
CA HIS A 345 11.50 -6.04 -12.34
C HIS A 345 12.87 -5.91 -11.67
N ILE A 346 13.42 -7.01 -11.14
CA ILE A 346 14.71 -7.02 -10.43
C ILE A 346 15.86 -7.31 -11.41
N GLY A 347 16.97 -6.56 -11.27
CA GLY A 347 18.13 -6.63 -12.16
C GLY A 347 18.21 -5.47 -13.14
N TRP A 348 19.18 -5.55 -14.06
CA TRP A 348 19.43 -4.55 -15.09
C TRP A 348 18.51 -4.77 -16.30
N HIS A 349 17.87 -3.71 -16.77
CA HIS A 349 16.96 -3.72 -17.91
C HIS A 349 17.20 -2.49 -18.80
N GLU A 350 16.90 -2.62 -20.09
CA GLU A 350 16.84 -1.47 -20.99
C GLU A 350 15.54 -0.70 -20.78
N GLN A 351 15.61 0.63 -20.81
CA GLN A 351 14.41 1.48 -20.75
C GLN A 351 13.76 1.70 -22.11
N GLY A 352 14.50 1.59 -23.22
CA GLY A 352 14.00 1.87 -24.58
C GLY A 352 14.37 3.26 -25.13
N ASP A 353 15.08 4.08 -24.35
CA ASP A 353 15.59 5.41 -24.75
C ASP A 353 17.13 5.50 -24.71
N GLY A 354 17.80 4.33 -24.74
CA GLY A 354 19.27 4.23 -24.61
C GLY A 354 19.76 4.26 -23.17
N LYS A 355 18.87 4.43 -22.19
CA LYS A 355 19.18 4.32 -20.76
C LYS A 355 18.81 2.96 -20.20
N LEU A 356 19.30 2.68 -19.01
CA LEU A 356 19.00 1.48 -18.22
C LEU A 356 18.13 1.82 -17.00
N PHE A 357 17.46 0.82 -16.47
CA PHE A 357 16.96 0.83 -15.10
C PHE A 357 17.47 -0.39 -14.34
N LEU A 358 17.55 -0.27 -13.02
CA LEU A 358 18.02 -1.33 -12.13
C LEU A 358 17.01 -1.57 -11.00
N GLY A 359 16.39 -2.75 -10.97
CA GLY A 359 15.63 -3.19 -9.80
C GLY A 359 16.53 -3.79 -8.74
N ILE A 360 16.44 -3.25 -7.52
CA ILE A 360 17.15 -3.74 -6.33
C ILE A 360 16.14 -4.45 -5.44
N ASN A 361 16.38 -5.75 -5.19
CA ASN A 361 15.59 -6.49 -4.22
C ASN A 361 15.84 -5.93 -2.83
N VAL A 362 14.75 -5.53 -2.16
CA VAL A 362 14.79 -5.16 -0.74
C VAL A 362 14.00 -6.23 0.00
N GLU A 363 14.70 -7.11 0.72
CA GLU A 363 14.02 -8.22 1.41
C GLU A 363 13.01 -7.67 2.43
N ASN A 364 11.75 -8.06 2.25
CA ASN A 364 10.62 -7.51 2.98
C ASN A 364 10.49 -5.98 2.90
N GLY A 365 11.05 -5.33 1.89
CA GLY A 365 11.04 -3.86 1.76
C GLY A 365 11.63 -3.08 2.92
N ARG A 366 12.42 -3.72 3.81
CA ARG A 366 13.05 -3.05 4.95
C ARG A 366 14.37 -2.43 4.53
N ILE A 367 14.41 -1.10 4.48
CA ILE A 367 15.63 -0.33 4.24
C ILE A 367 16.25 0.02 5.60
N LYS A 368 17.32 -0.70 5.97
CA LYS A 368 18.12 -0.48 7.18
C LYS A 368 19.55 -0.95 6.92
N ASP A 369 20.50 -0.44 7.70
CA ASP A 369 21.85 -1.02 7.73
C ASP A 369 21.93 -2.02 8.87
N GLU A 370 22.42 -3.23 8.58
CA GLU A 370 22.58 -4.31 9.55
C GLU A 370 23.75 -5.22 9.17
N GLY A 371 24.77 -5.28 10.03
CA GLY A 371 25.98 -6.04 9.76
C GLY A 371 26.66 -5.61 8.46
N SER A 372 26.89 -6.57 7.56
CA SER A 372 27.49 -6.31 6.23
C SER A 372 26.50 -5.75 5.21
N LEU A 373 25.18 -5.90 5.42
CA LEU A 373 24.17 -5.37 4.52
C LEU A 373 23.85 -3.92 4.90
N ARG A 374 24.36 -2.98 4.11
CA ARG A 374 24.24 -1.54 4.35
C ARG A 374 23.34 -0.88 3.29
N ILE A 375 22.15 -1.45 3.06
CA ILE A 375 21.27 -1.04 1.95
C ILE A 375 20.77 0.40 2.09
N LYS A 376 20.57 0.91 3.32
CA LYS A 376 20.16 2.31 3.53
C LYS A 376 21.28 3.26 3.09
N SER A 377 22.50 3.00 3.57
CA SER A 377 23.68 3.77 3.18
C SER A 377 23.98 3.67 1.69
N GLY A 378 23.87 2.47 1.10
CA GLY A 378 24.13 2.26 -0.32
C GLY A 378 23.13 2.96 -1.24
N LEU A 379 21.83 2.85 -0.94
CA LEU A 379 20.80 3.60 -1.67
C LEU A 379 21.01 5.10 -1.53
N LYS A 380 21.30 5.61 -0.33
CA LYS A 380 21.60 7.03 -0.11
C LYS A 380 22.79 7.49 -0.95
N ALA A 381 23.89 6.73 -0.95
CA ALA A 381 25.10 7.06 -1.69
C ALA A 381 24.88 7.08 -3.21
N ILE A 382 24.24 6.05 -3.76
CA ILE A 382 23.92 5.97 -5.20
C ILE A 382 23.00 7.14 -5.60
N LEU A 383 21.91 7.35 -4.86
CA LEU A 383 20.95 8.40 -5.18
C LEU A 383 21.58 9.80 -5.07
N THR A 384 22.46 10.03 -4.09
CA THR A 384 23.15 11.32 -3.93
C THR A 384 24.13 11.56 -5.08
N ARG A 385 24.84 10.51 -5.53
CA ARG A 385 25.86 10.61 -6.59
C ARG A 385 25.26 10.88 -7.96
N TYR A 386 24.16 10.21 -8.30
CA TYR A 386 23.61 10.23 -9.66
C TYR A 386 22.31 11.04 -9.80
N GLY A 387 21.65 11.40 -8.71
CA GLY A 387 20.43 12.22 -8.76
C GLY A 387 19.22 11.56 -9.43
N MET A 388 19.23 10.23 -9.58
CA MET A 388 18.18 9.48 -10.29
C MET A 388 16.88 9.36 -9.48
N ASP A 389 15.75 9.33 -10.19
CA ASP A 389 14.43 9.01 -9.64
C ASP A 389 14.26 7.49 -9.43
N THR A 390 13.24 7.12 -8.65
CA THR A 390 12.99 5.73 -8.27
C THR A 390 11.52 5.32 -8.45
N ARG A 391 11.29 4.00 -8.50
CA ARG A 391 9.95 3.39 -8.52
C ARG A 391 9.84 2.32 -7.44
N LEU A 392 8.82 2.41 -6.60
CA LEU A 392 8.51 1.41 -5.58
C LEU A 392 7.69 0.27 -6.18
N THR A 393 8.05 -0.98 -5.91
CA THR A 393 7.35 -2.15 -6.46
C THR A 393 6.30 -2.73 -5.49
N ALA A 394 5.29 -3.42 -6.02
CA ALA A 394 4.28 -4.09 -5.20
C ALA A 394 4.79 -5.37 -4.52
N LEU A 395 5.99 -5.83 -4.90
CA LEU A 395 6.81 -6.84 -4.22
C LEU A 395 7.85 -6.20 -3.28
N GLN A 396 7.59 -4.97 -2.81
CA GLN A 396 8.33 -4.32 -1.72
C GLN A 396 9.78 -3.94 -2.06
N SER A 397 10.15 -3.88 -3.33
CA SER A 397 11.49 -3.54 -3.80
C SER A 397 11.53 -2.14 -4.41
N VAL A 398 12.70 -1.70 -4.86
CA VAL A 398 12.90 -0.37 -5.49
C VAL A 398 13.57 -0.52 -6.85
N ILE A 399 13.18 0.31 -7.81
CA ILE A 399 13.82 0.46 -9.12
C ILE A 399 14.51 1.81 -9.17
N LEU A 400 15.76 1.81 -9.60
CA LEU A 400 16.59 2.96 -9.94
C LEU A 400 16.41 3.27 -11.43
N CYS A 401 16.02 4.50 -11.78
CA CYS A 401 15.64 4.86 -13.16
C CYS A 401 16.73 5.68 -13.88
N ASP A 402 16.60 5.77 -15.20
CA ASP A 402 17.28 6.70 -16.09
C ASP A 402 18.81 6.66 -15.98
N ILE A 403 19.38 5.46 -15.79
CA ILE A 403 20.81 5.21 -15.60
C ILE A 403 21.54 5.24 -16.95
N ASP A 404 22.61 6.02 -17.05
CA ASP A 404 23.46 5.98 -18.24
C ASP A 404 24.24 4.65 -18.29
N PRO A 405 24.33 3.96 -19.43
CA PRO A 405 25.02 2.67 -19.52
C PRO A 405 26.49 2.68 -19.04
N LYS A 406 27.17 3.83 -19.14
CA LYS A 406 28.54 4.03 -18.64
C LYS A 406 28.67 3.92 -17.12
N ASP A 407 27.58 4.19 -16.38
CA ASP A 407 27.58 4.22 -14.90
C ASP A 407 27.31 2.82 -14.31
N LYS A 408 26.90 1.86 -15.15
CA LYS A 408 26.53 0.50 -14.74
C LYS A 408 27.59 -0.17 -13.86
N SER A 409 28.86 -0.15 -14.27
CA SER A 409 29.94 -0.81 -13.53
C SER A 409 30.25 -0.15 -12.18
N ASP A 410 30.10 1.18 -12.10
CA ASP A 410 30.33 1.93 -10.86
C ASP A 410 29.18 1.66 -9.87
N ILE A 411 27.94 1.63 -10.36
CA ILE A 411 26.78 1.24 -9.55
C ILE A 411 26.93 -0.20 -9.04
N ASP A 412 27.32 -1.16 -9.88
CA ASP A 412 27.56 -2.55 -9.44
C ASP A 412 28.67 -2.64 -8.36
N ALA A 413 29.72 -1.81 -8.47
CA ALA A 413 30.77 -1.72 -7.47
C ALA A 413 30.24 -1.15 -6.15
N MET A 414 29.43 -0.09 -6.19
CA MET A 414 28.76 0.47 -5.00
C MET A 414 27.83 -0.55 -4.34
N LEU A 415 27.00 -1.28 -5.11
CA LEU A 415 26.16 -2.34 -4.55
C LEU A 415 27.00 -3.36 -3.76
N SER A 416 28.12 -3.79 -4.35
CA SER A 416 29.05 -4.73 -3.72
C SER A 416 29.69 -4.15 -2.46
N GLU A 417 30.11 -2.87 -2.48
CA GLU A 417 30.66 -2.17 -1.32
C GLU A 417 29.69 -2.16 -0.14
N TYR A 418 28.40 -1.92 -0.41
CA TYR A 418 27.36 -1.86 0.62
C TYR A 418 26.72 -3.23 0.92
N GLY A 419 27.26 -4.33 0.37
CA GLY A 419 26.75 -5.68 0.61
C GLY A 419 25.36 -5.94 0.02
N ILE A 420 24.93 -5.14 -0.95
CA ILE A 420 23.65 -5.29 -1.65
C ILE A 420 23.85 -6.32 -2.77
N ARG A 421 23.20 -7.49 -2.63
CA ARG A 421 23.26 -8.56 -3.63
C ARG A 421 22.58 -8.15 -4.94
N LYS A 422 23.22 -8.48 -6.05
CA LYS A 422 22.68 -8.34 -7.41
C LYS A 422 21.64 -9.42 -7.70
N ALA A 423 20.87 -9.22 -8.77
CA ALA A 423 19.72 -10.05 -9.12
C ALA A 423 20.09 -11.51 -9.44
N ASP A 424 21.28 -11.73 -9.99
CA ASP A 424 21.86 -13.04 -10.33
C ASP A 424 22.46 -13.77 -9.13
N GLU A 425 22.67 -13.07 -8.01
CA GLU A 425 23.12 -13.64 -6.73
C GLU A 425 21.94 -14.05 -5.82
N LEU A 426 20.70 -13.87 -6.30
CA LEU A 426 19.46 -14.16 -5.57
C LEU A 426 18.66 -15.25 -6.26
N SER A 427 18.10 -16.18 -5.48
CA SER A 427 17.14 -17.15 -6.01
C SER A 427 15.86 -16.46 -6.47
N LEU A 428 15.18 -17.04 -7.47
CA LEU A 428 13.84 -16.58 -7.86
C LEU A 428 12.85 -16.68 -6.70
N LEU A 429 12.94 -17.75 -5.90
CA LEU A 429 12.12 -17.93 -4.69
C LEU A 429 12.21 -16.68 -3.79
N ARG A 430 13.42 -16.21 -3.47
CA ARG A 430 13.63 -15.04 -2.61
C ARG A 430 13.13 -13.76 -3.25
N ARG A 431 13.33 -13.60 -4.57
CA ARG A 431 12.87 -12.42 -5.30
C ARG A 431 11.35 -12.27 -5.32
N TYR A 432 10.63 -13.38 -5.38
CA TYR A 432 9.16 -13.45 -5.36
C TYR A 432 8.59 -13.64 -3.94
N SER A 433 9.41 -13.47 -2.90
CA SER A 433 8.99 -13.63 -1.51
C SER A 433 8.76 -12.28 -0.81
N ILE A 434 7.64 -12.16 -0.11
CA ILE A 434 7.33 -10.96 0.69
C ILE A 434 6.65 -11.28 2.01
N ALA A 435 6.96 -10.52 3.06
CA ALA A 435 6.24 -10.57 4.32
C ALA A 435 5.57 -9.25 4.67
N CYS A 436 4.64 -9.28 5.62
CA CYS A 436 4.14 -8.06 6.28
C CYS A 436 4.97 -7.73 7.53
N PRO A 437 4.91 -6.50 8.06
CA PRO A 437 5.67 -6.13 9.25
C PRO A 437 5.44 -7.04 10.46
N ALA A 438 4.18 -7.40 10.74
CA ALA A 438 3.81 -8.23 11.90
C ALA A 438 4.37 -7.65 13.22
N PHE A 439 5.03 -8.47 14.04
CA PHE A 439 5.71 -7.97 15.23
C PHE A 439 6.93 -7.10 14.89
N PRO A 440 7.32 -6.16 15.75
CA PRO A 440 6.70 -5.87 17.05
C PRO A 440 5.56 -4.85 16.99
N THR A 441 5.42 -4.09 15.90
CA THR A 441 4.57 -2.88 15.92
C THR A 441 3.12 -3.10 15.45
N CYS A 442 2.81 -4.19 14.74
CA CYS A 442 1.44 -4.46 14.31
C CYS A 442 0.58 -4.97 15.48
N GLY A 443 -0.35 -4.14 15.97
CA GLY A 443 -1.28 -4.51 17.04
C GLY A 443 -2.23 -5.67 16.72
N LEU A 444 -2.33 -6.10 15.45
CA LEU A 444 -3.17 -7.22 15.01
C LEU A 444 -2.38 -8.54 14.82
N SER A 445 -1.05 -8.50 14.90
CA SER A 445 -0.25 -9.69 14.61
C SER A 445 -0.40 -10.77 15.67
N ILE A 446 -0.45 -12.03 15.25
CA ILE A 446 -0.55 -13.19 16.13
C ILE A 446 0.82 -13.87 16.28
N THR A 447 1.62 -13.87 15.21
CA THR A 447 2.98 -14.41 15.15
C THR A 447 3.87 -13.54 14.25
N GLU A 448 5.13 -13.91 14.11
CA GLU A 448 6.12 -13.26 13.24
C GLU A 448 5.73 -13.29 11.75
N SER A 449 6.42 -12.47 10.97
CA SER A 449 6.35 -12.47 9.51
C SER A 449 7.66 -11.94 8.94
N GLU A 450 7.83 -10.62 8.84
CA GLU A 450 9.04 -9.98 8.31
C GLU A 450 10.34 -10.47 8.98
N ARG A 451 10.35 -10.63 10.31
CA ARG A 451 11.53 -11.11 11.04
C ARG A 451 11.81 -12.61 10.87
N ALA A 452 10.82 -13.38 10.44
CA ALA A 452 10.93 -14.83 10.31
C ALA A 452 11.13 -15.29 8.86
N LEU A 453 10.61 -14.54 7.87
CA LEU A 453 10.63 -14.95 6.47
C LEU A 453 12.04 -15.25 5.94
N PRO A 454 13.10 -14.46 6.22
CA PRO A 454 14.43 -14.73 5.68
C PRO A 454 14.93 -16.16 5.97
N GLY A 455 14.84 -16.61 7.23
CA GLY A 455 15.25 -17.97 7.61
C GLY A 455 14.34 -19.08 7.05
N VAL A 456 13.06 -18.76 6.80
CA VAL A 456 12.14 -19.68 6.09
C VAL A 456 12.59 -19.84 4.64
N ILE A 457 12.94 -18.75 3.95
CA ILE A 457 13.43 -18.78 2.58
C ILE A 457 14.78 -19.50 2.50
N ASP A 458 15.72 -19.25 3.42
CA ASP A 458 17.00 -19.98 3.49
C ASP A 458 16.80 -21.50 3.56
N SER A 459 15.75 -21.95 4.26
CA SER A 459 15.42 -23.37 4.38
C SER A 459 14.76 -23.92 3.12
N LEU A 460 13.85 -23.16 2.51
CA LEU A 460 13.17 -23.56 1.28
C LEU A 460 14.12 -23.58 0.07
N GLU A 461 15.08 -22.67 -0.04
CA GLU A 461 16.07 -22.64 -1.12
C GLU A 461 16.87 -23.95 -1.23
N LYS A 462 17.14 -24.61 -0.08
CA LYS A 462 17.79 -25.93 -0.04
C LYS A 462 16.91 -27.00 -0.68
N GLU A 463 15.62 -27.00 -0.38
CA GLU A 463 14.66 -27.95 -0.95
C GLU A 463 14.38 -27.68 -2.42
N ILE A 464 14.21 -26.41 -2.81
CA ILE A 464 14.11 -25.99 -4.22
C ILE A 464 15.31 -26.48 -5.01
N SER A 465 16.52 -26.34 -4.45
CA SER A 465 17.75 -26.81 -5.09
C SER A 465 17.81 -28.34 -5.17
N ARG A 466 17.41 -29.05 -4.11
CA ARG A 466 17.35 -30.52 -4.09
C ARG A 466 16.38 -31.06 -5.14
N LEU A 467 15.30 -30.34 -5.42
CA LEU A 467 14.27 -30.72 -6.38
C LEU A 467 14.55 -30.25 -7.82
N GLY A 468 15.59 -29.43 -8.03
CA GLY A 468 15.93 -28.90 -9.37
C GLY A 468 14.98 -27.81 -9.87
N LEU A 469 14.33 -27.06 -8.96
CA LEU A 469 13.28 -26.06 -9.27
C LEU A 469 13.82 -24.62 -9.24
N GLN A 470 15.14 -24.40 -9.34
CA GLN A 470 15.75 -23.08 -9.16
C GLN A 470 15.34 -22.05 -10.22
N SER A 471 14.96 -22.53 -11.41
CA SER A 471 14.48 -21.71 -12.54
C SER A 471 12.99 -21.39 -12.48
N ASP A 472 12.24 -22.02 -11.56
CA ASP A 472 10.80 -21.82 -11.45
C ASP A 472 10.48 -20.57 -10.61
N LYS A 473 9.50 -19.79 -11.08
CA LYS A 473 8.99 -18.61 -10.38
C LYS A 473 7.99 -19.04 -9.30
N ILE A 474 8.49 -19.54 -8.17
CA ILE A 474 7.67 -19.90 -7.00
C ILE A 474 7.57 -18.71 -6.05
N ALA A 475 6.36 -18.21 -5.82
CA ALA A 475 6.10 -17.11 -4.90
C ALA A 475 5.78 -17.59 -3.47
N VAL A 476 6.36 -16.91 -2.47
CA VAL A 476 6.08 -17.19 -1.05
C VAL A 476 5.66 -15.91 -0.34
N HIS A 477 4.40 -15.81 0.07
CA HIS A 477 3.95 -14.64 0.83
C HIS A 477 3.58 -15.01 2.27
N MET A 478 4.13 -14.25 3.22
CA MET A 478 3.97 -14.51 4.65
C MET A 478 3.27 -13.37 5.38
N THR A 479 2.37 -13.71 6.29
CA THR A 479 1.68 -12.74 7.14
C THR A 479 1.55 -13.22 8.57
N GLY A 480 1.68 -12.31 9.53
CA GLY A 480 1.56 -12.63 10.96
C GLY A 480 0.13 -12.78 11.46
N CYS A 481 -0.88 -12.49 10.62
CA CYS A 481 -2.30 -12.68 10.91
C CYS A 481 -3.16 -12.80 9.63
N PRO A 482 -4.43 -13.24 9.73
CA PRO A 482 -5.31 -13.50 8.58
C PRO A 482 -5.79 -12.26 7.78
N ASN A 483 -5.34 -11.06 8.13
CA ASN A 483 -5.68 -9.85 7.38
C ASN A 483 -5.10 -9.82 5.97
N GLY A 484 -4.05 -10.60 5.69
CA GLY A 484 -3.49 -10.77 4.35
C GLY A 484 -2.76 -9.54 3.80
N CYS A 485 -2.01 -8.81 4.63
CA CYS A 485 -1.29 -7.59 4.21
C CYS A 485 -0.22 -7.85 3.14
N ALA A 486 0.38 -9.04 3.12
CA ALA A 486 1.32 -9.49 2.10
C ALA A 486 0.67 -10.34 0.99
N ARG A 487 -0.67 -10.33 0.87
CA ARG A 487 -1.42 -11.12 -0.12
C ARG A 487 -1.09 -12.62 -0.09
N PRO A 488 -1.27 -13.33 1.04
CA PRO A 488 -0.85 -14.72 1.21
C PRO A 488 -1.85 -15.74 0.64
N TYR A 489 -2.85 -15.31 -0.13
CA TYR A 489 -3.90 -16.21 -0.64
C TYR A 489 -3.87 -16.35 -2.17
N THR A 490 -2.92 -15.67 -2.83
CA THR A 490 -2.66 -15.69 -4.27
C THR A 490 -1.28 -16.22 -4.71
N PRO A 491 -0.26 -16.44 -3.87
CA PRO A 491 1.00 -17.02 -4.34
C PRO A 491 0.94 -18.56 -4.32
N ASP A 492 1.95 -19.21 -4.90
CA ASP A 492 2.13 -20.66 -4.82
C ASP A 492 2.14 -21.18 -3.38
N ILE A 493 2.79 -20.44 -2.47
CA ILE A 493 2.87 -20.76 -1.04
C ILE A 493 2.49 -19.54 -0.19
N GLY A 494 1.36 -19.66 0.49
CA GLY A 494 0.85 -18.67 1.44
C GLY A 494 1.04 -19.08 2.89
N LEU A 495 1.73 -18.29 3.70
CA LEU A 495 1.91 -18.54 5.14
C LEU A 495 1.12 -17.52 5.97
N VAL A 496 0.10 -18.00 6.69
CA VAL A 496 -0.82 -17.13 7.45
C VAL A 496 -0.80 -17.46 8.94
N GLY A 497 -0.34 -16.52 9.74
CA GLY A 497 -0.24 -16.64 11.19
C GLY A 497 -1.56 -17.02 11.86
N ARG A 498 -1.55 -18.08 12.67
CA ARG A 498 -2.71 -18.62 13.39
C ARG A 498 -2.52 -18.63 14.91
N ALA A 499 -1.30 -18.88 15.38
CA ALA A 499 -0.90 -18.81 16.77
C ALA A 499 0.61 -18.49 16.84
N VAL A 500 1.15 -18.19 18.02
CA VAL A 500 2.59 -17.94 18.21
C VAL A 500 3.39 -19.12 17.63
N GLY A 501 4.27 -18.83 16.65
CA GLY A 501 5.09 -19.83 15.98
C GLY A 501 4.34 -20.79 15.05
N LYS A 502 3.04 -20.59 14.79
CA LYS A 502 2.20 -21.48 13.97
C LYS A 502 1.51 -20.75 12.82
N TYR A 503 1.62 -21.33 11.63
CA TYR A 503 1.05 -20.81 10.38
C TYR A 503 0.06 -21.81 9.79
N THR A 504 -0.97 -21.28 9.13
CA THR A 504 -1.79 -22.03 8.17
C THR A 504 -1.14 -21.85 6.81
N MET A 505 -0.87 -22.95 6.12
CA MET A 505 -0.33 -22.94 4.76
C MET A 505 -1.46 -22.98 3.74
N PHE A 506 -1.38 -22.13 2.73
CA PHE A 506 -2.25 -22.11 1.55
C PHE A 506 -1.38 -22.42 0.34
N LEU A 507 -1.90 -23.20 -0.62
CA LEU A 507 -1.17 -23.66 -1.80
C LEU A 507 -2.03 -23.48 -3.07
N GLY A 508 -1.37 -23.31 -4.22
CA GLY A 508 -2.01 -23.32 -5.55
C GLY A 508 -2.67 -21.99 -5.94
N GLY A 509 -2.02 -20.89 -5.59
CA GLY A 509 -2.47 -19.52 -5.89
C GLY A 509 -2.41 -19.12 -7.36
#